data_AF-A0A367ATD0-F1
#
_entry.id   AF-A0A367ATD0-F1
#
_cell.length_a   1.000
_cell.length_b   1.000
_cell.length_c   1.000
_cell.angle_alpha   90.00
_cell.angle_beta   90.00
_cell.angle_gamma   90.00
#
_symmetry.space_group_name_H-M   'P 1'
#
loop_
_entity.id
_entity.type
_entity.pdbx_description
1 polymer ?
#
loop_
_entity_poly.entity_id
_entity_poly.type
_entity_poly.pdbx_seq_one_letter_code
_entity_poly.pdbx_strand_id
1 'polypeptide(L)'
;MRHADRHTVTDLVSLVRFTLGADDRLEPFAAKVGERYRSWLAQQEQAGAVFTERQRWWLDRMADVIAASAGITEDDLDNVPFTEHGGVDGLLRDLGEKAAVYLADLNRELIA
;
A
#
# COMPACT_ATOMS: atom_id res chain seq x y z
N MET A 1 34.49 -21.87 22.46
CA MET A 1 33.03 -22.03 22.29
C MET A 1 32.47 -20.63 22.07
N ARG A 2 32.30 -20.26 20.79
CA ARG A 2 31.02 -20.07 20.09
C ARG A 2 30.23 -18.83 20.58
N HIS A 3 30.18 -17.87 19.66
CA HIS A 3 29.28 -16.71 19.55
C HIS A 3 28.12 -16.69 20.54
N ALA A 4 28.07 -15.62 21.33
CA ALA A 4 26.81 -15.01 21.73
C ALA A 4 26.76 -13.61 21.11
N ASP A 5 26.76 -13.58 19.78
CA ASP A 5 26.33 -12.41 19.05
C ASP A 5 24.80 -12.44 19.07
N ARG A 6 24.22 -11.79 20.08
CA ARG A 6 22.78 -11.52 20.12
C ARG A 6 22.66 -10.01 20.07
N HIS A 7 22.78 -9.50 18.86
CA HIS A 7 22.22 -8.21 18.47
C HIS A 7 20.76 -8.19 18.94
N THR A 8 20.51 -7.56 20.08
CA THR A 8 19.16 -7.33 20.61
C THR A 8 19.09 -5.88 21.03
N VAL A 9 19.01 -5.03 20.03
CA VAL A 9 18.38 -3.69 20.04
C VAL A 9 17.94 -3.55 18.58
N THR A 10 16.73 -3.95 18.20
CA THR A 10 15.50 -3.15 18.33
C THR A 10 15.77 -1.69 18.04
N ASP A 11 16.24 -1.38 16.84
CA ASP A 11 15.99 -0.08 16.24
C ASP A 11 16.12 -0.17 14.72
N LEU A 12 15.38 0.70 14.02
CA LEU A 12 15.41 0.94 12.57
C LEU A 12 14.52 0.03 11.70
N VAL A 13 13.19 0.08 11.87
CA VAL A 13 12.26 0.53 10.80
C VAL A 13 10.96 1.06 11.45
N SER A 14 11.07 2.13 12.25
CA SER A 14 9.92 2.97 12.60
C SER A 14 9.94 4.23 11.74
N LEU A 15 10.03 4.08 10.41
CA LEU A 15 9.60 5.16 9.52
C LEU A 15 8.10 5.01 9.28
N VAL A 16 7.35 5.24 10.37
CA VAL A 16 6.07 5.91 10.25
C VAL A 16 6.37 7.17 9.45
N ARG A 17 6.06 7.17 8.14
CA ARG A 17 6.02 8.38 7.31
C ARG A 17 4.81 9.19 7.73
N PHE A 18 4.86 9.68 8.96
CA PHE A 18 3.95 10.68 9.49
C PHE A 18 4.78 11.72 10.26
N THR A 19 5.65 12.42 9.52
CA THR A 19 6.22 13.69 9.95
C THR A 19 6.01 14.71 8.84
N LEU A 20 4.87 15.38 8.95
CA LEU A 20 4.64 16.81 8.70
C LEU A 20 5.86 17.53 8.10
N GLY A 21 5.83 17.62 6.78
CA GLY A 21 6.87 18.20 5.95
C GLY A 21 6.75 17.70 4.53
N ALA A 22 5.52 17.46 4.04
CA ALA A 22 5.29 17.32 2.62
C ALA A 22 5.63 18.69 2.03
N ASP A 23 6.83 18.77 1.45
CA ASP A 23 7.22 19.78 0.48
C ASP A 23 5.97 20.16 -0.35
N ASP A 24 5.72 21.44 -0.65
CA ASP A 24 4.56 21.88 -1.46
C ASP A 24 4.46 21.15 -2.82
N ARG A 25 5.49 20.36 -3.18
CA ARG A 25 5.55 19.45 -4.33
C ARG A 25 4.92 18.07 -4.11
N LEU A 26 4.89 17.54 -2.88
CA LEU A 26 4.29 16.24 -2.55
C LEU A 26 2.78 16.32 -2.37
N GLU A 27 2.25 17.41 -1.81
CA GLU A 27 0.79 17.63 -1.71
C GLU A 27 0.09 17.58 -3.08
N PRO A 28 0.59 18.23 -4.15
CA PRO A 28 0.07 18.06 -5.51
C PRO A 28 0.18 16.65 -6.05
N PHE A 29 1.20 15.88 -5.66
CA PHE A 29 1.34 14.50 -6.10
C PHE A 29 0.30 13.60 -5.42
N ALA A 30 0.16 13.69 -4.10
CA ALA A 30 -0.82 12.92 -3.34
C ALA A 30 -2.25 13.20 -3.81
N ALA A 31 -2.57 14.47 -4.10
CA ALA A 31 -3.87 14.85 -4.65
C ALA A 31 -4.14 14.19 -6.02
N LYS A 32 -3.15 14.18 -6.92
CA LYS A 32 -3.25 13.51 -8.23
C LYS A 32 -3.41 11.99 -8.10
N VAL A 33 -2.67 11.37 -7.18
CA VAL A 33 -2.82 9.93 -6.88
C VAL A 33 -4.25 9.65 -6.40
N GLY A 34 -4.80 10.46 -5.51
CA GLY A 34 -6.19 10.31 -5.05
C GLY A 34 -7.23 10.48 -6.17
N GLU A 35 -7.04 11.41 -7.09
CA GLU A 35 -7.89 11.56 -8.29
C GLU A 35 -7.85 10.33 -9.19
N ARG A 36 -6.64 9.82 -9.47
CA ARG A 36 -6.43 8.62 -10.28
C ARG A 36 -7.01 7.39 -9.61
N TYR A 37 -6.88 7.28 -8.30
CA TYR A 37 -7.43 6.16 -7.54
C TYR A 37 -8.96 6.11 -7.64
N ARG A 38 -9.63 7.26 -7.49
CA ARG A 38 -11.08 7.35 -7.70
C ARG A 38 -11.48 7.01 -9.13
N SER A 39 -10.72 7.47 -10.13
CA SER A 39 -10.97 7.13 -11.53
C SER A 39 -10.80 5.63 -11.78
N TRP A 40 -9.72 5.03 -11.28
CA TRP A 40 -9.44 3.61 -11.40
C TRP A 40 -10.54 2.77 -10.76
N LEU A 41 -10.98 3.11 -9.54
CA LEU A 41 -12.11 2.43 -8.89
C LEU A 41 -13.39 2.50 -9.73
N ALA A 42 -13.73 3.69 -10.23
CA ALA A 42 -14.91 3.87 -11.07
C ALA A 42 -14.84 3.02 -12.35
N GLN A 43 -13.65 2.88 -12.95
CA GLN A 43 -13.43 2.02 -14.11
C GLN A 43 -13.63 0.54 -13.76
N GLN A 44 -13.14 0.08 -12.60
CA GLN A 44 -13.36 -1.29 -12.13
C GLN A 44 -14.86 -1.56 -11.89
N GLU A 45 -15.56 -0.64 -11.24
CA GLU A 45 -17.00 -0.73 -10.98
C GLU A 45 -17.82 -0.76 -12.28
N GLN A 46 -17.47 0.07 -13.27
CA GLN A 46 -18.08 0.05 -14.61
C GLN A 46 -17.81 -1.26 -15.36
N ALA A 47 -16.66 -1.90 -15.11
CA ALA A 47 -16.33 -3.22 -15.61
C ALA A 47 -17.02 -4.36 -14.82
N GLY A 48 -17.88 -4.04 -13.86
CA GLY A 48 -18.66 -5.01 -13.08
C GLY A 48 -17.96 -5.52 -11.81
N ALA A 49 -16.86 -4.92 -11.39
CA ALA A 49 -16.25 -5.25 -10.11
C ALA A 49 -17.13 -4.76 -8.96
N VAL A 50 -17.35 -5.63 -7.97
CA VAL A 50 -17.97 -5.27 -6.69
C VAL A 50 -16.98 -5.63 -5.60
N PHE A 51 -16.55 -4.63 -4.84
CA PHE A 51 -15.57 -4.80 -3.77
C PHE A 51 -16.26 -4.94 -2.42
N THR A 52 -15.85 -5.94 -1.65
CA THR A 52 -16.22 -6.02 -0.23
C THR A 52 -15.46 -4.97 0.59
N GLU A 53 -15.92 -4.68 1.81
CA GLU A 53 -15.23 -3.76 2.73
C GLU A 53 -13.76 -4.16 2.96
N ARG A 54 -13.49 -5.47 3.09
CA ARG A 54 -12.12 -5.97 3.24
C ARG A 54 -11.26 -5.70 2.01
N GLN A 55 -11.82 -5.91 0.82
CA GLN A 55 -11.11 -5.63 -0.43
C GLN A 55 -10.87 -4.13 -0.61
N ARG A 56 -11.87 -3.29 -0.28
CA ARG A 56 -11.73 -1.83 -0.28
C ARG A 56 -10.64 -1.37 0.66
N TRP A 57 -10.59 -1.92 1.87
CA TRP A 57 -9.53 -1.62 2.82
C TRP A 57 -8.13 -1.84 2.23
N TRP A 58 -7.90 -2.97 1.55
CA TRP A 58 -6.61 -3.22 0.90
C TRP A 58 -6.31 -2.20 -0.20
N LEU A 59 -7.27 -1.95 -1.09
CA LEU A 59 -7.08 -1.01 -2.20
C LEU A 59 -6.85 0.42 -1.71
N ASP A 60 -7.62 0.87 -0.71
CA ASP A 60 -7.51 2.22 -0.15
C ASP A 60 -6.13 2.40 0.53
N ARG A 61 -5.68 1.41 1.33
CA ARG A 61 -4.37 1.46 2.00
C ARG A 61 -3.19 1.38 1.03
N MET A 62 -3.28 0.57 -0.03
CA MET A 62 -2.24 0.56 -1.07
C MET A 62 -2.15 1.91 -1.78
N ALA A 63 -3.30 2.55 -2.08
CA ALA A 63 -3.32 3.88 -2.68
C ALA A 63 -2.71 4.95 -1.74
N ASP A 64 -2.99 4.87 -0.44
CA ASP A 64 -2.38 5.77 0.57
C ASP A 64 -0.85 5.65 0.60
N VAL A 65 -0.32 4.42 0.54
CA VAL A 65 1.13 4.19 0.45
C VAL A 65 1.68 4.81 -0.83
N ILE A 66 1.08 4.52 -1.99
CA ILE A 66 1.52 5.08 -3.28
C ILE A 66 1.49 6.63 -3.27
N ALA A 67 0.50 7.24 -2.63
CA ALA A 67 0.43 8.70 -2.49
C ALA A 67 1.60 9.27 -1.67
N ALA A 68 2.09 8.52 -0.68
CA ALA A 68 3.19 8.91 0.20
C ALA A 68 4.59 8.57 -0.33
N SER A 69 4.73 7.53 -1.17
CA SER A 69 6.03 6.99 -1.60
C SER A 69 6.22 6.87 -3.12
N ALA A 70 5.21 7.23 -3.92
CA ALA A 70 5.19 7.06 -5.38
C ALA A 70 5.35 5.60 -5.84
N GLY A 71 4.94 4.66 -5.00
CA GLY A 71 4.94 3.23 -5.30
C GLY A 71 4.76 2.39 -4.03
N ILE A 72 4.32 1.15 -4.21
CA ILE A 72 4.21 0.14 -3.14
C ILE A 72 4.92 -1.14 -3.57
N THR A 73 5.66 -1.76 -2.67
CA THR A 73 6.33 -3.06 -2.88
C THR A 73 5.77 -4.14 -1.96
N GLU A 74 6.23 -5.38 -2.13
CA GLU A 74 5.89 -6.46 -1.20
C GLU A 74 6.41 -6.18 0.22
N ASP A 75 7.57 -5.53 0.36
CA ASP A 75 8.12 -5.14 1.66
C ASP A 75 7.19 -4.19 2.43
N ASP A 76 6.44 -3.31 1.73
CA ASP A 76 5.46 -2.44 2.37
C ASP A 76 4.30 -3.26 2.97
N LEU A 77 3.93 -4.41 2.38
CA LEU A 77 2.89 -5.31 2.89
C LEU A 77 3.31 -6.05 4.17
N ASP A 78 4.61 -6.10 4.46
CA ASP A 78 5.18 -6.64 5.69
C ASP A 78 5.26 -5.59 6.82
N ASN A 79 4.60 -4.44 6.64
CA ASN A 79 4.50 -3.38 7.65
C ASN A 79 3.04 -3.14 8.10
N VAL A 80 2.89 -2.44 9.23
CA VAL A 80 1.58 -1.94 9.70
C VAL A 80 1.08 -0.88 8.71
N PRO A 81 -0.22 -0.89 8.34
CA PRO A 81 -1.30 -1.71 8.93
C PRO A 81 -1.55 -3.05 8.23
N PHE A 82 -0.82 -3.38 7.16
CA PHE A 82 -1.05 -4.61 6.40
C PHE A 82 -0.82 -5.88 7.22
N THR A 83 0.21 -5.89 8.07
CA THR A 83 0.48 -7.03 8.97
C THR A 83 -0.66 -7.30 9.96
N GLU A 84 -1.43 -6.28 10.36
CA GLU A 84 -2.62 -6.45 11.21
C GLU A 84 -3.74 -7.20 10.47
N HIS A 85 -3.70 -7.19 9.13
CA HIS A 85 -4.62 -7.91 8.25
C HIS A 85 -4.00 -9.19 7.64
N GLY A 86 -2.79 -9.57 8.09
CA GLY A 86 -2.08 -10.79 7.67
C GLY A 86 -1.05 -10.58 6.56
N GLY A 87 -0.65 -9.34 6.28
CA GLY A 87 0.38 -9.00 5.29
C GLY A 87 0.09 -9.54 3.90
N VAL A 88 1.11 -10.05 3.21
CA VAL A 88 0.97 -10.64 1.87
C VAL A 88 -0.07 -11.77 1.84
N ASP A 89 -0.07 -12.66 2.84
CA ASP A 89 -1.07 -13.74 2.92
C ASP A 89 -2.49 -13.20 3.08
N GLY A 90 -2.64 -12.09 3.81
CA GLY A 90 -3.89 -11.37 3.96
C GLY A 90 -4.40 -10.77 2.65
N LEU A 91 -3.50 -10.14 1.88
CA LEU A 91 -3.79 -9.59 0.56
C LEU A 91 -4.29 -10.70 -0.38
N LEU A 92 -3.55 -11.82 -0.45
CA LEU A 92 -3.90 -12.97 -1.29
C LEU A 92 -5.23 -13.60 -0.87
N ARG A 93 -5.50 -13.71 0.44
CA ARG A 93 -6.77 -14.22 0.97
C ARG A 93 -7.96 -13.34 0.58
N ASP A 94 -7.83 -12.03 0.69
CA ASP A 94 -8.97 -11.11 0.56
C ASP A 94 -9.21 -10.64 -0.89
N LEU A 95 -8.15 -10.42 -1.69
CA LEU A 95 -8.25 -10.05 -3.11
C LEU A 95 -8.19 -11.25 -4.07
N GLY A 96 -7.75 -12.42 -3.60
CA GLY A 96 -7.69 -13.64 -4.38
C GLY A 96 -6.74 -13.51 -5.58
N GLU A 97 -7.12 -14.14 -6.70
CA GLU A 97 -6.35 -14.17 -7.95
C GLU A 97 -6.08 -12.76 -8.53
N LYS A 98 -6.87 -11.76 -8.14
CA LYS A 98 -6.72 -10.38 -8.61
C LYS A 98 -5.70 -9.58 -7.80
N ALA A 99 -5.16 -10.10 -6.70
CA ALA A 99 -4.24 -9.39 -5.83
C ALA A 99 -3.04 -8.81 -6.60
N ALA A 100 -2.34 -9.66 -7.37
CA ALA A 100 -1.18 -9.25 -8.16
C ALA A 100 -1.55 -8.24 -9.26
N VAL A 101 -2.70 -8.43 -9.91
CA VAL A 101 -3.20 -7.53 -10.97
C VAL A 101 -3.49 -6.15 -10.38
N TYR A 102 -4.21 -6.08 -9.27
CA TYR A 102 -4.53 -4.81 -8.63
C TYR A 102 -3.30 -4.11 -8.07
N LEU A 103 -2.36 -4.83 -7.46
CA LEU A 103 -1.11 -4.24 -6.98
C LEU A 103 -0.33 -3.61 -8.15
N ALA A 104 -0.19 -4.33 -9.26
CA ALA A 104 0.51 -3.85 -10.46
C ALA A 104 -0.20 -2.67 -11.12
N ASP A 105 -1.53 -2.76 -11.27
CA ASP A 105 -2.33 -1.69 -11.86
C ASP A 105 -2.31 -0.43 -11.01
N LEU A 106 -2.45 -0.54 -9.68
CA LEU A 106 -2.36 0.64 -8.80
C LEU A 106 -0.97 1.28 -8.90
N ASN A 107 0.10 0.49 -8.87
CA ASN A 107 1.45 1.02 -9.05
C ASN A 107 1.64 1.73 -10.39
N ARG A 108 1.01 1.27 -11.47
CA ARG A 108 1.13 1.87 -12.80
C ARG A 108 0.23 3.09 -12.98
N GLU A 109 -1.06 2.93 -12.72
CA GLU A 109 -2.10 3.90 -13.07
C GLU A 109 -2.07 5.12 -12.13
N LEU A 110 -1.69 4.95 -10.87
CA LEU A 110 -1.71 6.05 -9.91
C LEU A 110 -0.53 7.02 -10.11
N ILE A 111 0.60 6.54 -10.64
CA ILE A 111 1.82 7.35 -10.83
C ILE A 111 1.99 7.92 -12.24
N ALA A 112 1.11 7.55 -13.19
CA ALA A 112 1.22 7.85 -14.62
C ALA A 112 1.26 9.35 -15.01
#